data_AF-R5A4D0-F1
#
_entry.id   AF-R5A4D0-F1
#
_cell.length_a   1.000
_cell.length_b   1.000
_cell.length_c   1.000
_cell.angle_alpha   90.00
_cell.angle_beta   90.00
_cell.angle_gamma   90.00
#
_symmetry.space_group_name_H-M   'P 1'
#
loop_
_entity.id
_entity.type
_entity.pdbx_description
1 polymer ?
#
loop_
_entity_poly.entity_id
_entity_poly.type
_entity_poly.pdbx_seq_one_letter_code
_entity_poly.pdbx_strand_id
1 'polypeptide(L)'
;MDPERFGVIGGSMGGHLTAMLAACNGDPTQEGKIGGCLDQNCSVKAAAAYYAFTDFFHFGEDSAQVWPAQPNKVNQSDGPFAPLASLLGHLGEGKGMADIKAHLWDKDPKYQELIRAAWEASPISHVTENSAPLCLVHGIYDCGIQVPMGQSVRMFQAYSQKGVKSLLLCNNNGLFGEDPEVKNAVVEFLVARV
;
A
#
# COMPACT_ATOMS: atom_id res chain seq x y z
N MET A 1 28.47 -3.99 -1.95
CA MET A 1 27.17 -3.33 -1.68
C MET A 1 27.47 -2.07 -0.90
N ASP A 2 26.77 -0.98 -1.20
CA ASP A 2 26.90 0.29 -0.47
C ASP A 2 25.71 0.39 0.50
N PRO A 3 25.94 0.39 1.83
CA PRO A 3 24.87 0.37 2.79
C PRO A 3 24.05 1.65 2.82
N GLU A 4 24.56 2.75 2.25
CA GLU A 4 23.84 4.03 2.18
C GLU A 4 22.97 4.14 0.93
N ARG A 5 22.86 3.07 0.13
CA ARG A 5 22.21 3.11 -1.19
C ARG A 5 21.28 1.92 -1.39
N PHE A 6 20.27 1.83 -0.52
CA PHE A 6 19.18 0.86 -0.63
C PHE A 6 17.90 1.51 -1.11
N GLY A 7 17.31 0.92 -2.15
CA GLY A 7 15.97 1.21 -2.63
C GLY A 7 15.16 -0.07 -2.73
N VAL A 8 13.84 0.07 -2.67
CA VAL A 8 12.91 -1.07 -2.69
C VAL A 8 11.89 -0.93 -3.82
N ILE A 9 11.57 -2.05 -4.46
CA ILE A 9 10.57 -2.11 -5.54
C ILE A 9 9.70 -3.34 -5.33
N GLY A 10 8.40 -3.21 -5.53
CA GLY A 10 7.47 -4.33 -5.42
C GLY A 10 6.13 -4.07 -6.07
N GLY A 11 5.45 -5.14 -6.48
CA GLY A 11 4.12 -5.10 -7.08
C GLY A 11 3.04 -5.77 -6.23
N SER A 12 1.80 -5.26 -6.30
CA SER A 12 0.64 -5.80 -5.58
C SER A 12 0.90 -5.88 -4.07
N MET A 13 0.86 -7.08 -3.45
CA MET A 13 1.23 -7.28 -2.04
C MET A 13 2.68 -6.88 -1.73
N GLY A 14 3.60 -7.10 -2.67
CA GLY A 14 4.98 -6.59 -2.53
C GLY A 14 5.05 -5.06 -2.69
N GLY A 15 4.12 -4.48 -3.46
CA GLY A 15 3.95 -3.03 -3.58
C GLY A 15 3.40 -2.43 -2.29
N HIS A 16 2.47 -3.12 -1.63
CA HIS A 16 1.97 -2.76 -0.31
C HIS A 16 3.10 -2.76 0.73
N LEU A 17 3.91 -3.82 0.79
CA LEU A 17 5.06 -3.85 1.71
C LEU A 17 6.09 -2.78 1.36
N THR A 18 6.35 -2.54 0.07
CA THR A 18 7.20 -1.44 -0.39
C THR A 18 6.68 -0.08 0.08
N ALA A 19 5.38 0.15 0.00
CA ALA A 19 4.74 1.37 0.48
C ALA A 19 4.79 1.48 2.01
N MET A 20 4.61 0.38 2.75
CA MET A 20 4.80 0.34 4.21
C MET A 20 6.23 0.75 4.59
N LEU A 21 7.25 0.14 3.98
CA LEU A 21 8.66 0.45 4.23
C LEU A 21 8.98 1.93 3.94
N ALA A 22 8.42 2.47 2.86
CA ALA A 22 8.60 3.88 2.53
C ALA A 22 7.92 4.81 3.53
N ALA A 23 6.67 4.50 3.94
CA ALA A 23 5.91 5.32 4.86
C ALA A 23 6.52 5.32 6.26
N CYS A 24 6.87 4.14 6.78
CA CYS A 24 7.45 3.91 8.10
C CYS A 24 8.96 4.19 8.20
N ASN A 25 9.55 4.80 7.16
CA ASN A 25 10.99 4.96 7.06
C ASN A 25 11.58 5.71 8.26
N GLY A 26 12.48 5.05 9.00
CA GLY A 26 13.11 5.61 10.20
C GLY A 26 12.21 5.67 11.43
N ASP A 27 11.04 5.03 11.43
CA ASP A 27 10.20 4.88 12.61
C ASP A 27 10.65 3.68 13.47
N PRO A 28 11.27 3.90 14.65
CA PRO A 28 11.76 2.82 15.49
C PRO A 28 10.66 1.90 16.03
N THR A 29 9.39 2.33 15.99
CA THR A 29 8.25 1.50 16.41
C THR A 29 7.89 0.43 15.38
N GLN A 30 8.38 0.56 14.14
CA GLN A 30 8.06 -0.32 13.00
C GLN A 30 9.20 -1.31 12.64
N GLU A 31 10.37 -1.20 13.26
CA GLU A 31 11.58 -2.01 12.98
C GLU A 31 11.41 -3.51 13.33
N GLY A 32 10.54 -3.83 14.28
CA GLY A 32 10.43 -5.19 14.80
C GLY A 32 11.66 -5.62 15.62
N LYS A 33 11.80 -6.94 15.84
CA LYS A 33 12.85 -7.53 16.71
C LYS A 33 13.45 -8.83 16.17
N ILE A 34 13.23 -9.12 14.90
CA ILE A 34 13.59 -10.42 14.28
C ILE A 34 14.92 -10.27 13.53
N GLY A 35 15.72 -11.33 13.48
CA GLY A 35 16.89 -11.42 12.59
C GLY A 35 18.25 -11.05 13.21
N GLY A 36 18.28 -10.51 14.42
CA GLY A 36 19.53 -10.30 15.19
C GLY A 36 20.39 -9.10 14.79
N CYS A 37 20.00 -8.35 13.75
CA CYS A 37 20.68 -7.14 13.27
C CYS A 37 19.99 -5.86 13.78
N LEU A 38 19.59 -5.82 15.05
CA LEU A 38 18.72 -4.78 15.62
C LEU A 38 19.40 -3.41 15.77
N ASP A 39 20.72 -3.36 15.61
CA ASP A 39 21.53 -2.14 15.66
C ASP A 39 21.76 -1.53 14.27
N GLN A 40 21.28 -2.18 13.20
CA GLN A 40 21.43 -1.71 11.83
C GLN A 40 20.30 -0.76 11.43
N ASN A 41 20.61 0.22 10.58
CA ASN A 41 19.63 1.12 10.02
C ASN A 41 18.87 0.43 8.86
N CYS A 42 17.54 0.31 8.96
CA CYS A 42 16.71 -0.27 7.90
C CYS A 42 16.17 0.74 6.88
N SER A 43 16.47 2.03 7.06
CA SER A 43 15.93 3.10 6.21
C SER A 43 16.30 2.90 4.73
N VAL A 44 15.33 3.17 3.87
CA VAL A 44 15.48 3.12 2.41
C VAL A 44 15.57 4.54 1.86
N LYS A 45 16.37 4.74 0.81
CA LYS A 45 16.53 6.06 0.18
C LYS A 45 15.43 6.37 -0.84
N ALA A 46 14.78 5.34 -1.38
CA ALA A 46 13.67 5.47 -2.32
C ALA A 46 12.87 4.17 -2.42
N ALA A 47 11.60 4.29 -2.80
CA ALA A 47 10.71 3.17 -3.02
C ALA A 47 9.93 3.29 -4.34
N ALA A 48 9.63 2.16 -4.98
CA ALA A 48 8.78 2.08 -6.16
C ALA A 48 7.67 1.03 -5.96
N ALA A 49 6.44 1.48 -5.72
CA ALA A 49 5.30 0.63 -5.42
C ALA A 49 4.37 0.52 -6.64
N TYR A 50 4.26 -0.69 -7.20
CA TYR A 50 3.43 -0.97 -8.35
C TYR A 50 2.06 -1.52 -7.90
N TYR A 51 0.98 -0.85 -8.33
CA TYR A 51 -0.43 -1.21 -8.07
C TYR A 51 -0.65 -1.70 -6.65
N ALA A 52 -0.11 -0.94 -5.70
CA ALA A 52 -0.19 -1.23 -4.29
C ALA A 52 -1.57 -0.84 -3.76
N PHE A 53 -2.08 -1.62 -2.82
CA PHE A 53 -3.14 -1.15 -1.94
C PHE A 53 -2.50 -0.53 -0.70
N THR A 54 -3.02 0.60 -0.28
CA THR A 54 -2.40 1.51 0.68
C THR A 54 -3.35 1.90 1.82
N ASP A 55 -4.63 1.56 1.69
CA ASP A 55 -5.71 1.99 2.54
C ASP A 55 -6.78 0.89 2.64
N PHE A 56 -6.77 0.17 3.77
CA PHE A 56 -7.71 -0.92 4.03
C PHE A 56 -9.16 -0.43 4.06
N PHE A 57 -9.42 0.79 4.53
CA PHE A 57 -10.78 1.26 4.80
C PHE A 57 -11.55 1.70 3.55
N HIS A 58 -10.84 1.99 2.46
CA HIS A 58 -11.44 2.48 1.21
C HIS A 58 -11.28 1.52 0.03
N PHE A 59 -10.63 0.35 0.18
CA PHE A 59 -10.41 -0.57 -0.94
C PHE A 59 -11.75 -1.04 -1.53
N GLY A 60 -12.65 -1.61 -0.73
CA GLY A 60 -13.94 -2.08 -1.26
C GLY A 60 -14.80 -0.98 -1.87
N GLU A 61 -14.82 0.23 -1.29
CA GLU A 61 -15.50 1.41 -1.85
C GLU A 61 -14.93 1.78 -3.21
N ASP A 62 -13.60 1.86 -3.33
CA ASP A 62 -12.95 2.14 -4.60
C ASP A 62 -13.27 1.05 -5.63
N SER A 63 -13.26 -0.22 -5.22
CA SER A 63 -13.59 -1.36 -6.07
C SER A 63 -15.03 -1.28 -6.57
N ALA A 64 -15.96 -0.88 -5.72
CA ALA A 64 -17.36 -0.67 -6.09
C ALA A 64 -17.53 0.51 -7.04
N GLN A 65 -16.74 1.57 -6.87
CA GLN A 65 -16.75 2.74 -7.75
C GLN A 65 -16.21 2.41 -9.15
N VAL A 66 -15.12 1.66 -9.24
CA VAL A 66 -14.48 1.30 -10.51
C VAL A 66 -15.24 0.18 -11.24
N TRP A 67 -15.74 -0.81 -10.50
CA TRP A 67 -16.43 -1.97 -11.06
C TRP A 67 -17.84 -2.18 -10.47
N PRO A 68 -18.78 -1.23 -10.68
CA PRO A 68 -20.10 -1.27 -10.06
C PRO A 68 -20.95 -2.48 -10.47
N ALA A 69 -20.68 -3.08 -11.63
CA ALA A 69 -21.37 -4.29 -12.11
C ALA A 69 -20.64 -5.60 -11.77
N GLN A 70 -19.55 -5.57 -10.99
CA GLN A 70 -18.75 -6.74 -10.63
C GLN A 70 -18.65 -6.91 -9.11
N PRO A 71 -19.71 -7.34 -8.42
CA PRO A 71 -19.72 -7.50 -6.95
C PRO A 71 -18.63 -8.45 -6.44
N ASN A 72 -18.18 -9.38 -7.27
CA ASN A 72 -17.06 -10.27 -6.95
C ASN A 72 -15.74 -9.50 -6.70
N LYS A 73 -15.50 -8.36 -7.37
CA LYS A 73 -14.31 -7.51 -7.14
C LYS A 73 -14.33 -6.87 -5.75
N VAL A 74 -15.50 -6.38 -5.34
CA VAL A 74 -15.72 -5.86 -3.99
C VAL A 74 -15.54 -6.97 -2.95
N ASN A 75 -16.12 -8.15 -3.21
CA ASN A 75 -15.98 -9.30 -2.32
C ASN A 75 -14.52 -9.80 -2.21
N GLN A 76 -13.72 -9.66 -3.26
CA GLN A 76 -12.27 -9.95 -3.23
C GLN A 76 -11.45 -8.86 -2.52
N SER A 77 -12.04 -7.71 -2.23
CA SER A 77 -11.41 -6.61 -1.47
C SER A 77 -11.76 -6.72 0.01
N ASP A 78 -13.06 -6.73 0.32
CA ASP A 78 -13.57 -6.61 1.69
C ASP A 78 -14.27 -7.84 2.25
N GLY A 79 -14.50 -8.83 1.39
CA GLY A 79 -15.30 -9.99 1.73
C GLY A 79 -14.61 -10.95 2.71
N PRO A 80 -15.35 -11.98 3.15
CA PRO A 80 -14.93 -12.93 4.17
C PRO A 80 -13.68 -13.74 3.83
N PHE A 81 -13.34 -13.83 2.55
CA PHE A 81 -12.20 -14.58 2.03
C PHE A 81 -11.21 -13.72 1.23
N ALA A 82 -11.30 -12.39 1.36
CA ALA A 82 -10.41 -11.47 0.70
C ALA A 82 -8.98 -11.51 1.29
N PRO A 83 -7.93 -11.16 0.52
CA PRO A 83 -6.57 -11.08 1.03
C PRO A 83 -6.44 -10.16 2.26
N LEU A 84 -7.16 -9.04 2.30
CA LEU A 84 -7.15 -8.12 3.45
C LEU A 84 -7.66 -8.80 4.73
N ALA A 85 -8.71 -9.60 4.63
CA ALA A 85 -9.23 -10.38 5.76
C ALA A 85 -8.18 -11.37 6.30
N SER A 86 -7.41 -11.99 5.40
CA SER A 86 -6.31 -12.88 5.77
C SER A 86 -5.17 -12.12 6.47
N LEU A 87 -4.81 -10.93 5.99
CA LEU A 87 -3.76 -10.11 6.60
C LEU A 87 -4.09 -9.74 8.05
N LEU A 88 -5.36 -9.51 8.35
CA LEU A 88 -5.83 -9.12 9.69
C LEU A 88 -6.15 -10.33 10.58
N GLY A 89 -5.97 -11.56 10.09
CA GLY A 89 -6.39 -12.76 10.82
C GLY A 89 -7.92 -12.87 11.03
N HIS A 90 -8.71 -12.08 10.30
CA HIS A 90 -10.16 -11.98 10.42
C HIS A 90 -10.85 -12.55 9.18
N LEU A 91 -10.48 -13.79 8.82
CA LEU A 91 -10.95 -14.54 7.66
C LEU A 91 -12.05 -15.54 8.06
N GLY A 92 -13.08 -15.69 7.22
CA GLY A 92 -14.18 -16.66 7.36
C GLY A 92 -15.56 -16.06 7.14
N GLU A 93 -16.59 -16.91 7.05
CA GLU A 93 -17.97 -16.46 6.85
C GLU A 93 -18.39 -15.41 7.90
N GLY A 94 -18.98 -14.31 7.42
CA GLY A 94 -19.36 -13.16 8.26
C GLY A 94 -18.21 -12.28 8.74
N LYS A 95 -16.96 -12.54 8.33
CA LYS A 95 -15.78 -11.74 8.67
C LYS A 95 -15.28 -10.92 7.47
N GLY A 96 -14.10 -10.30 7.60
CA GLY A 96 -13.45 -9.47 6.60
C GLY A 96 -13.56 -7.98 6.87
N MET A 97 -13.06 -7.14 5.95
CA MET A 97 -13.11 -5.68 6.12
C MET A 97 -14.54 -5.14 6.10
N ALA A 98 -15.47 -5.78 5.39
CA ALA A 98 -16.88 -5.40 5.44
C ALA A 98 -17.45 -5.51 6.87
N ASP A 99 -17.11 -6.58 7.59
CA ASP A 99 -17.51 -6.79 8.99
C ASP A 99 -16.82 -5.77 9.92
N ILE A 100 -15.52 -5.54 9.75
CA ILE A 100 -14.79 -4.53 10.53
C ILE A 100 -15.41 -3.13 10.34
N LYS A 101 -15.74 -2.76 9.10
CA LYS A 101 -16.35 -1.47 8.78
C LYS A 101 -17.76 -1.30 9.35
N ALA A 102 -18.52 -2.38 9.45
CA ALA A 102 -19.84 -2.35 10.08
C ALA A 102 -19.77 -2.03 11.59
N HIS A 103 -18.61 -2.24 12.22
CA HIS A 103 -18.39 -2.09 13.67
C HIS A 103 -17.41 -0.96 14.02
N LEU A 104 -17.20 0.02 13.13
CA LEU A 104 -16.25 1.14 13.35
C LEU A 104 -16.48 1.92 14.66
N TRP A 105 -17.73 1.95 15.12
CA TRP A 105 -18.16 2.74 16.29
C TRP A 105 -18.47 1.88 17.51
N ASP A 106 -18.27 0.56 17.39
CA ASP A 106 -18.56 -0.37 18.44
C ASP A 106 -17.51 -0.28 19.55
N LYS A 107 -17.96 -0.50 20.79
CA LYS A 107 -17.09 -0.52 21.97
C LYS A 107 -16.54 -1.90 22.27
N ASP A 108 -16.83 -2.89 21.42
CA ASP A 108 -16.28 -4.24 21.55
C ASP A 108 -14.74 -4.19 21.39
N PRO A 109 -13.96 -4.58 22.42
CA PRO A 109 -12.51 -4.58 22.35
C PRO A 109 -11.94 -5.35 21.15
N LYS A 110 -12.61 -6.41 20.71
CA LYS A 110 -12.20 -7.20 19.54
C LYS A 110 -12.23 -6.35 18.27
N TYR A 111 -13.31 -5.59 18.05
CA TYR A 111 -13.41 -4.74 16.87
C TYR A 111 -12.49 -3.52 16.97
N GLN A 112 -12.29 -2.97 18.16
CA GLN A 112 -11.28 -1.92 18.37
C GLN A 112 -9.87 -2.38 17.99
N GLU A 113 -9.50 -3.61 18.35
CA GLU A 113 -8.23 -4.21 17.95
C GLU A 113 -8.15 -4.44 16.43
N LEU A 114 -9.21 -4.96 15.79
CA LEU A 114 -9.26 -5.17 14.35
C LEU A 114 -9.18 -3.86 13.55
N ILE A 115 -9.86 -2.81 14.02
CA ILE A 115 -9.81 -1.47 13.42
C ILE A 115 -8.40 -0.91 13.53
N ARG A 116 -7.77 -1.05 14.72
CA ARG A 116 -6.39 -0.64 14.92
C ARG A 116 -5.43 -1.43 14.01
N ALA A 117 -5.60 -2.73 13.89
CA ALA A 117 -4.78 -3.57 13.02
C ALA A 117 -4.94 -3.16 11.54
N ALA A 118 -6.15 -2.86 11.07
CA ALA A 118 -6.39 -2.36 9.72
C ALA A 118 -5.75 -0.98 9.48
N TRP A 119 -5.78 -0.11 10.49
CA TRP A 119 -5.10 1.18 10.45
C TRP A 119 -3.57 1.03 10.40
N GLU A 120 -3.00 0.22 11.29
CA GLU A 120 -1.56 -0.08 11.36
C GLU A 120 -1.06 -0.82 10.10
N ALA A 121 -1.91 -1.65 9.49
CA ALA A 121 -1.59 -2.32 8.23
C ALA A 121 -1.74 -1.41 7.01
N SER A 122 -2.28 -0.19 7.11
CA SER A 122 -2.47 0.71 5.97
C SER A 122 -1.26 1.63 5.77
N PRO A 123 -0.48 1.52 4.67
CA PRO A 123 0.64 2.42 4.39
C PRO A 123 0.33 3.90 4.53
N ILE A 124 -0.88 4.32 4.13
CA ILE A 124 -1.27 5.73 4.16
C ILE A 124 -1.31 6.32 5.58
N SER A 125 -1.55 5.48 6.59
CA SER A 125 -1.65 5.88 7.99
C SER A 125 -0.30 6.29 8.60
N HIS A 126 0.81 5.90 7.96
CA HIS A 126 2.18 6.08 8.47
C HIS A 126 2.94 7.19 7.73
N VAL A 127 2.32 7.87 6.78
CA VAL A 127 3.00 8.91 6.01
C VAL A 127 3.33 10.10 6.89
N THR A 128 4.62 10.41 6.98
CA THR A 128 5.18 11.56 7.71
C THR A 128 6.15 12.32 6.81
N GLU A 129 6.67 13.44 7.28
CA GLU A 129 7.75 14.20 6.64
C GLU A 129 9.06 13.40 6.50
N ASN A 130 9.23 12.32 7.27
CA ASN A 130 10.42 11.45 7.24
C ASN A 130 10.28 10.25 6.29
N SER A 131 9.09 10.04 5.73
CA SER A 131 8.85 8.94 4.79
C SER A 131 9.83 9.02 3.60
N ALA A 132 10.30 7.87 3.13
CA ALA A 132 11.21 7.81 2.00
C ALA A 132 10.49 8.25 0.70
N PRO A 133 11.19 8.91 -0.24
CA PRO A 133 10.62 9.24 -1.54
C PRO A 133 9.97 8.04 -2.23
N LEU A 134 8.76 8.21 -2.75
CA LEU A 134 7.94 7.12 -3.27
C LEU A 134 7.49 7.35 -4.72
N CYS A 135 7.78 6.40 -5.60
CA CYS A 135 7.20 6.31 -6.94
C CYS A 135 6.04 5.31 -6.93
N LEU A 136 4.83 5.79 -7.17
CA LEU A 136 3.63 4.96 -7.33
C LEU A 136 3.42 4.69 -8.82
N VAL A 137 3.25 3.43 -9.19
CA VAL A 137 2.99 3.01 -10.58
C VAL A 137 1.65 2.31 -10.65
N HIS A 138 0.70 2.82 -11.43
CA HIS A 138 -0.66 2.28 -11.42
C HIS A 138 -1.38 2.49 -12.76
N GLY A 139 -2.12 1.49 -13.24
CA GLY A 139 -2.92 1.60 -14.47
C GLY A 139 -4.34 2.13 -14.22
N ILE A 140 -4.88 2.95 -15.12
CA ILE A 140 -6.18 3.61 -14.92
C ILE A 140 -7.40 2.84 -15.48
N TYR A 141 -7.16 1.76 -16.23
CA TYR A 141 -8.20 0.86 -16.74
C TYR A 141 -7.71 -0.59 -16.70
N ASP A 142 -8.65 -1.54 -16.76
CA ASP A 142 -8.57 -2.99 -16.49
C ASP A 142 -7.46 -3.75 -17.26
N CYS A 143 -6.22 -3.37 -16.99
CA CYS A 143 -4.99 -3.96 -17.51
C CYS A 143 -4.56 -5.15 -16.63
N GLY A 144 -5.53 -5.94 -16.17
CA GLY A 144 -5.35 -7.06 -15.25
C GLY A 144 -5.11 -6.67 -13.78
N ILE A 145 -4.96 -5.39 -13.47
CA ILE A 145 -4.74 -4.88 -12.12
C ILE A 145 -6.07 -4.89 -11.34
N GLN A 146 -6.09 -5.63 -10.23
CA GLN A 146 -7.29 -5.76 -9.37
C GLN A 146 -7.32 -4.77 -8.20
N VAL A 147 -6.43 -3.77 -8.23
CA VAL A 147 -6.35 -2.73 -7.21
C VAL A 147 -6.86 -1.41 -7.82
N PRO A 148 -7.88 -0.78 -7.23
CA PRO A 148 -8.39 0.50 -7.70
C PRO A 148 -7.34 1.62 -7.63
N MET A 149 -7.35 2.50 -8.63
CA MET A 149 -6.45 3.66 -8.72
C MET A 149 -6.58 4.61 -7.51
N GLY A 150 -7.74 4.64 -6.84
CA GLY A 150 -7.99 5.46 -5.65
C GLY A 150 -6.95 5.27 -4.54
N GLN A 151 -6.42 4.05 -4.40
CA GLN A 151 -5.36 3.70 -3.45
C GLN A 151 -4.08 4.52 -3.70
N SER A 152 -3.58 4.52 -4.95
CA SER A 152 -2.38 5.28 -5.31
C SER A 152 -2.63 6.79 -5.29
N VAL A 153 -3.81 7.26 -5.70
CA VAL A 153 -4.15 8.68 -5.67
C VAL A 153 -4.15 9.22 -4.24
N ARG A 154 -4.79 8.54 -3.29
CA ARG A 154 -4.82 8.97 -1.87
C ARG A 154 -3.43 8.94 -1.25
N MET A 155 -2.63 7.91 -1.53
CA MET A 155 -1.25 7.84 -1.05
C MET A 155 -0.38 8.99 -1.59
N PHE A 156 -0.49 9.30 -2.89
CA PHE A 156 0.20 10.43 -3.51
C PHE A 156 -0.19 11.78 -2.87
N GLN A 157 -1.48 11.97 -2.57
CA GLN A 157 -1.98 13.15 -1.87
C GLN A 157 -1.42 13.24 -0.44
N ALA A 158 -1.39 12.14 0.32
CA ALA A 158 -0.82 12.11 1.67
C ALA A 158 0.67 12.50 1.67
N TYR A 159 1.45 11.96 0.73
CA TYR A 159 2.87 12.35 0.53
C TYR A 159 3.02 13.84 0.21
N SER A 160 2.17 14.34 -0.69
CA SER A 160 2.18 15.75 -1.10
C SER A 160 1.90 16.69 0.09
N GLN A 161 0.95 16.32 0.96
CA GLN A 161 0.61 17.08 2.16
C GLN A 161 1.75 17.13 3.18
N LYS A 162 2.60 16.09 3.23
CA LYS A 162 3.80 16.03 4.09
C LYS A 162 5.05 16.64 3.46
N GLY A 163 4.96 17.14 2.22
CA GLY A 163 6.10 17.70 1.51
C GLY A 163 7.15 16.65 1.10
N VAL A 164 6.78 15.36 1.09
CA VAL A 164 7.69 14.28 0.71
C VAL A 164 7.63 14.06 -0.79
N LYS A 165 8.80 13.93 -1.42
CA LYS A 165 8.91 13.71 -2.87
C LYS A 165 8.20 12.42 -3.25
N SER A 166 7.20 12.53 -4.13
CA SER A 166 6.56 11.39 -4.74
C SER A 166 6.36 11.57 -6.24
N LEU A 167 6.23 10.47 -6.97
CA LEU A 167 5.74 10.42 -8.34
C LEU A 167 4.52 9.51 -8.40
N LEU A 168 3.58 9.82 -9.26
CA LEU A 168 2.47 8.95 -9.62
C LEU A 168 2.49 8.75 -11.14
N LEU A 169 2.92 7.57 -11.57
CA LEU A 169 3.08 7.20 -12.96
C LEU A 169 1.92 6.30 -13.38
N CYS A 170 1.24 6.70 -14.44
CA CYS A 170 0.09 5.99 -14.97
C CYS A 170 0.25 5.72 -16.45
N ASN A 171 -0.23 4.57 -16.89
CA ASN A 171 -0.47 4.27 -18.29
C ASN A 171 -1.90 3.73 -18.46
N ASN A 172 -2.42 3.83 -19.67
CA ASN A 172 -3.77 3.36 -20.04
C ASN A 172 -3.75 2.13 -20.97
N ASN A 173 -2.56 1.67 -21.37
CA ASN A 173 -2.38 0.56 -22.32
C ASN A 173 -1.30 -0.45 -21.89
N GLY A 174 -0.63 -0.23 -20.75
CA GLY A 174 0.43 -1.09 -20.23
C GLY A 174 -0.08 -2.05 -19.16
N LEU A 175 -0.05 -3.36 -19.46
CA LEU A 175 -0.36 -4.41 -18.50
C LEU A 175 0.61 -4.34 -17.32
N PHE A 176 0.10 -4.24 -16.08
CA PHE A 176 0.91 -4.32 -14.86
C PHE A 176 2.17 -3.43 -14.84
N GLY A 177 2.13 -2.24 -15.45
CA GLY A 177 3.29 -1.34 -15.46
C GLY A 177 4.44 -1.80 -16.38
N GLU A 178 4.17 -2.69 -17.34
CA GLU A 178 5.15 -3.21 -18.30
C GLU A 178 5.60 -2.19 -19.37
N ASP A 179 5.06 -0.98 -19.30
CA ASP A 179 5.37 0.12 -20.20
C ASP A 179 6.85 0.57 -20.09
N PRO A 180 7.61 0.61 -21.20
CA PRO A 180 9.03 0.99 -21.18
C PRO A 180 9.30 2.41 -20.66
N GLU A 181 8.42 3.37 -20.94
CA GLU A 181 8.57 4.76 -20.47
C GLU A 181 8.41 4.81 -18.95
N VAL A 182 7.41 4.09 -18.42
CA VAL A 182 7.19 3.95 -16.97
C VAL A 182 8.39 3.27 -16.31
N LYS A 183 8.89 2.17 -16.87
CA LYS A 183 10.05 1.45 -16.32
C LYS A 183 11.29 2.33 -16.28
N ASN A 184 11.57 3.06 -17.36
CA ASN A 184 12.70 3.99 -17.39
C ASN A 184 12.56 5.08 -16.34
N ALA A 185 11.38 5.69 -16.22
CA ALA A 185 11.12 6.71 -15.20
C ALA A 185 11.28 6.18 -13.77
N VAL A 186 10.89 4.93 -13.49
CA VAL A 186 11.09 4.29 -12.19
C VAL A 186 12.58 4.04 -11.92
N VAL A 187 13.32 3.54 -12.90
CA VAL A 187 14.77 3.32 -12.77
C VAL A 187 15.49 4.64 -12.50
N GLU A 188 15.19 5.68 -13.27
CA GLU A 188 15.77 7.02 -13.08
C GLU A 188 15.42 7.58 -11.69
N PHE A 189 14.17 7.39 -11.24
CA PHE A 189 13.74 7.81 -9.91
C PHE A 189 14.55 7.12 -8.81
N LEU A 190 14.76 5.81 -8.91
CA LEU A 190 15.53 5.05 -7.91
C LEU A 190 17.01 5.44 -7.97
N VAL A 191 17.64 5.39 -9.14
CA VAL A 191 19.09 5.65 -9.34
C VAL A 191 19.49 7.06 -8.95
N ALA A 192 18.60 8.06 -9.05
CA ALA A 192 18.91 9.40 -8.57
C ALA A 192 19.07 9.49 -7.03
N ARG A 193 18.82 8.39 -6.30
CA ARG A 193 18.79 8.32 -4.81
C ARG A 193 19.60 7.16 -4.24
N VAL A 194 19.95 6.15 -5.06
CA VAL A 194 20.73 4.95 -4.69
C VAL A 194 21.97 4.77 -5.58
#